data_AF-A0A7W4IW41-F1
#
_entry.id   AF-A0A7W4IW41-F1
#
_cell.length_a   1.000
_cell.length_b   1.000
_cell.length_c   1.000
_cell.angle_alpha   90.00
_cell.angle_beta   90.00
_cell.angle_gamma   90.00
#
_symmetry.space_group_name_H-M   'P 1'
#
loop_
_entity.id
_entity.type
_entity.pdbx_description
1 polymer ?
#
loop_
_entity_poly.entity_id
_entity_poly.type
_entity_poly.pdbx_seq_one_letter_code
_entity_poly.pdbx_strand_id
1 'polypeptide(L)'
;MDFRQSSVRNCGLHMCPLSNDQTIHEESFDDLLKSALELTGIGAWSCDLRTERLSWTPAVFDIFGLPRDKSVERGDAVAMYAEPSRLMLEQLRSAAIASRTSFALEARIVRPDGTNRWIRLKAGTKVENGRAVTLYGMKQDITAERQHWEQLRRLAEHDALTGLANRTHFQARFLDRSDGSEMSAPPGALVLLDLDNLGEINRRWGLAAGDACLIAFARRLLTAYADRTFTARLGGGKFAMVLGNGANEPLLEVRARDRFSHLGEPVFWNGVPVPLSVSLGIVFVRQFQDHEAEAVYAQADLALQTAKRKEGRSPRVMASTFNGGKHPAIGLESPAYPVPGRTKPGMLPLSPRETEALRHMSRGCTVDEIAHEMEVSRHTVRNFIRRVYQKLEVDTRVEAVQLAYRNGIL
;
A
#
# COMPACT_ATOMS: atom_id res chain seq x y z
N MET A 1 -36.69 34.70 77.16
CA MET A 1 -37.25 35.93 77.76
C MET A 1 -36.41 37.06 77.21
N ASP A 2 -36.78 37.57 76.03
CA ASP A 2 -37.67 38.75 75.84
C ASP A 2 -36.81 40.02 75.82
N PHE A 3 -36.93 41.00 74.91
CA PHE A 3 -37.79 41.24 73.76
C PHE A 3 -37.22 42.50 73.03
N ARG A 4 -37.47 42.61 71.71
CA ARG A 4 -37.85 43.82 70.94
C ARG A 4 -36.85 44.96 70.59
N GLN A 5 -36.84 45.20 69.26
CA GLN A 5 -37.10 46.47 68.53
C GLN A 5 -35.99 47.51 68.28
N SER A 6 -35.70 47.71 66.99
CA SER A 6 -35.73 49.01 66.26
C SER A 6 -35.33 48.74 64.79
N SER A 7 -36.26 48.69 63.84
CA SER A 7 -36.90 49.78 63.08
C SER A 7 -35.94 50.74 62.36
N VAL A 8 -35.66 50.37 61.10
CA VAL A 8 -35.49 51.15 59.86
C VAL A 8 -35.62 52.68 59.93
N ARG A 9 -34.65 53.40 59.36
CA ARG A 9 -34.88 54.56 58.46
C ARG A 9 -33.67 54.84 57.53
N ASN A 10 -33.83 54.40 56.28
CA ASN A 10 -33.60 55.10 55.00
C ASN A 10 -32.39 56.04 54.84
N CYS A 11 -31.48 55.70 53.91
CA CYS A 11 -30.75 56.67 53.08
C CYS A 11 -30.38 56.07 51.71
N GLY A 12 -31.02 56.62 50.67
CA GLY A 12 -30.54 56.89 49.32
C GLY A 12 -29.56 55.92 48.64
N LEU A 13 -30.09 55.13 47.71
CA LEU A 13 -29.37 54.50 46.60
C LEU A 13 -28.60 55.55 45.79
N HIS A 14 -27.27 55.54 45.88
CA HIS A 14 -26.40 56.03 44.81
C HIS A 14 -25.93 54.81 44.00
N MET A 15 -26.41 54.72 42.76
CA MET A 15 -25.94 53.75 41.77
C MET A 15 -24.49 54.04 41.42
N CYS A 16 -23.62 53.07 41.67
CA CYS A 16 -22.29 53.00 41.08
C CYS A 16 -22.41 52.11 39.82
N PRO A 17 -22.03 52.57 38.61
CA PRO A 17 -22.11 51.73 37.44
C PRO A 17 -20.95 50.72 37.49
N LEU A 18 -21.29 49.44 37.64
CA LEU A 18 -20.39 48.34 37.35
C LEU A 18 -20.06 48.40 35.86
N SER A 19 -18.82 48.75 35.54
CA SER A 19 -18.21 48.61 34.22
C SER A 19 -18.16 47.13 33.86
N ASN A 20 -19.20 46.66 33.16
CA ASN A 20 -19.23 45.40 32.46
C ASN A 20 -18.53 45.59 31.11
N ASP A 21 -17.21 45.42 31.09
CA ASP A 21 -16.46 45.25 29.85
C ASP A 21 -16.05 43.77 29.74
N GLN A 22 -17.03 42.95 29.36
CA GLN A 22 -16.77 41.63 28.80
C GLN A 22 -17.17 41.70 27.33
N THR A 23 -16.23 42.15 26.51
CA THR A 23 -16.27 42.01 25.06
C THR A 23 -16.13 40.52 24.74
N ILE A 24 -17.26 39.81 24.65
CA ILE A 24 -17.32 38.49 24.03
C ILE A 24 -17.04 38.74 22.55
N HIS A 25 -15.83 38.40 22.08
CA HIS A 25 -15.51 38.38 20.67
C HIS A 25 -16.42 37.35 19.98
N GLU A 26 -17.43 37.82 19.25
CA GLU A 26 -18.13 37.01 18.26
C GLU A 26 -17.14 36.67 17.15
N GLU A 27 -16.41 35.56 17.27
CA GLU A 27 -15.70 34.99 16.13
C GLU A 27 -16.71 34.70 15.02
N SER A 28 -16.56 35.38 13.88
CA SER A 28 -17.38 35.14 12.70
C SER A 28 -17.29 33.67 12.31
N PHE A 29 -18.40 33.05 11.89
CA PHE A 29 -18.42 31.67 11.39
C PHE A 29 -17.35 31.45 10.31
N ASP A 30 -17.05 32.48 9.51
CA ASP A 30 -15.99 32.46 8.51
C ASP A 30 -14.59 32.35 9.11
N ASP A 31 -14.33 32.97 10.25
CA ASP A 31 -13.02 32.95 10.93
C ASP A 31 -12.84 31.65 11.71
N LEU A 32 -13.92 31.12 12.31
CA LEU A 32 -13.94 29.76 12.87
C LEU A 32 -13.68 28.71 11.79
N LEU A 33 -14.32 28.84 10.61
CA LEU A 33 -14.14 27.92 9.49
C LEU A 33 -12.71 27.97 8.92
N LYS A 34 -12.12 29.17 8.78
CA LYS A 34 -10.71 29.32 8.38
C LYS A 34 -9.77 28.65 9.39
N SER A 35 -9.96 28.92 10.68
CA SER A 35 -9.14 28.36 11.74
C SER A 35 -9.25 26.83 11.81
N ALA A 36 -10.46 26.29 11.65
CA ALA A 36 -10.69 24.84 11.61
C ALA A 36 -10.02 24.18 10.40
N LEU A 37 -10.04 24.81 9.22
CA LEU A 37 -9.36 24.31 8.03
C LEU A 37 -7.83 24.31 8.19
N GLU A 38 -7.27 25.36 8.81
CA GLU A 38 -5.83 25.45 9.09
C GLU A 38 -5.35 24.31 9.99
N LEU A 39 -6.11 23.95 11.04
CA LEU A 39 -5.79 22.81 11.92
C LEU A 39 -5.74 21.46 11.19
N THR A 40 -6.44 21.34 10.05
CA THR A 40 -6.51 20.10 9.25
C THR A 40 -5.50 20.03 8.11
N GLY A 41 -4.69 21.08 7.91
CA GLY A 41 -3.79 21.18 6.75
C GLY A 41 -4.52 21.28 5.42
N ILE A 42 -5.79 21.69 5.44
CA ILE A 42 -6.64 21.88 4.27
C ILE A 42 -6.66 23.37 3.92
N GLY A 43 -6.29 23.70 2.69
CA GLY A 43 -6.39 25.05 2.15
C GLY A 43 -7.59 25.21 1.23
N ALA A 44 -8.45 26.19 1.50
CA ALA A 44 -9.49 26.62 0.59
C ALA A 44 -8.92 27.52 -0.52
N TRP A 45 -9.49 27.38 -1.73
CA TRP A 45 -9.17 28.21 -2.88
C TRP A 45 -10.42 28.51 -3.70
N SER A 46 -10.37 29.62 -4.45
CA SER A 46 -11.30 29.91 -5.53
C SER A 46 -10.59 30.52 -6.74
N CYS A 47 -11.22 30.41 -7.89
CA CYS A 47 -10.80 30.93 -9.17
C CYS A 47 -12.02 31.56 -9.85
N ASP A 48 -11.99 32.87 -10.01
CA ASP A 48 -12.96 33.58 -10.86
C ASP A 48 -12.72 33.17 -12.32
N LEU A 49 -13.75 32.68 -13.01
CA LEU A 49 -13.59 32.13 -14.37
C LEU A 49 -13.57 33.21 -15.46
N ARG A 50 -13.96 34.44 -15.14
CA ARG A 50 -13.94 35.55 -16.09
C ARG A 50 -12.57 36.25 -16.11
N THR A 51 -11.96 36.38 -14.94
CA THR A 51 -10.70 37.11 -14.73
C THR A 51 -9.50 36.19 -14.49
N GLU A 52 -9.74 34.89 -14.31
CA GLU A 52 -8.77 33.89 -13.87
C GLU A 52 -8.08 34.19 -12.52
N ARG A 53 -8.60 35.16 -11.76
CA ARG A 53 -8.02 35.56 -10.49
C ARG A 53 -8.20 34.47 -9.44
N LEU A 54 -7.11 34.10 -8.78
CA LEU A 54 -7.08 33.15 -7.69
C LEU A 54 -7.28 33.85 -6.33
N SER A 55 -7.97 33.18 -5.43
CA SER A 55 -8.02 33.54 -4.01
C SER A 55 -7.69 32.31 -3.19
N TRP A 56 -6.67 32.39 -2.34
CA TRP A 56 -6.12 31.28 -1.57
C TRP A 56 -6.10 31.61 -0.09
N THR A 57 -6.43 30.62 0.73
CA THR A 57 -6.13 30.65 2.16
C THR A 57 -4.63 30.43 2.41
N PRO A 58 -4.09 30.85 3.57
CA PRO A 58 -2.68 30.67 3.92
C PRO A 58 -2.17 29.24 3.71
N ALA A 59 -2.97 28.23 4.06
CA ALA A 59 -2.60 26.83 3.89
C ALA A 59 -2.32 26.43 2.43
N VAL A 60 -2.97 27.04 1.43
CA VAL A 60 -2.65 26.75 0.02
C VAL A 60 -1.26 27.27 -0.36
N PHE A 61 -0.86 28.43 0.15
CA PHE A 61 0.49 28.94 -0.06
C PHE A 61 1.54 28.00 0.55
N ASP A 62 1.29 27.52 1.76
CA ASP A 62 2.18 26.56 2.43
C ASP A 62 2.29 25.24 1.65
N ILE A 63 1.16 24.73 1.12
CA ILE A 63 1.14 23.53 0.26
C ILE A 63 2.04 23.72 -0.97
N PHE A 64 1.97 24.89 -1.61
CA PHE A 64 2.76 25.21 -2.80
C PHE A 64 4.20 25.68 -2.47
N GLY A 65 4.52 25.92 -1.19
CA GLY A 65 5.82 26.46 -0.79
C GLY A 65 6.05 27.88 -1.29
N LEU A 66 5.00 28.70 -1.31
CA LEU A 66 5.03 30.09 -1.75
C LEU A 66 4.85 31.04 -0.56
N PRO A 67 5.43 32.25 -0.58
CA PRO A 67 5.13 33.29 0.41
C PRO A 67 3.64 33.64 0.40
N ARG A 68 3.03 33.80 1.59
CA ARG A 68 1.58 34.01 1.76
C ARG A 68 1.07 35.37 1.23
N ASP A 69 1.96 36.32 1.05
CA ASP A 69 1.72 37.66 0.50
C ASP A 69 1.96 37.73 -1.01
N LYS A 70 2.43 36.63 -1.63
CA LYS A 70 2.71 36.59 -3.06
C LYS A 70 1.41 36.66 -3.86
N SER A 71 1.35 37.58 -4.82
CA SER A 71 0.33 37.52 -5.88
C SER A 71 0.62 36.32 -6.79
N VAL A 72 -0.36 35.43 -6.94
CA VAL A 72 -0.21 34.21 -7.73
C VAL A 72 -1.14 34.24 -8.94
N GLU A 73 -0.54 34.22 -10.13
CA GLU A 73 -1.28 34.04 -11.37
C GLU A 73 -1.65 32.57 -11.56
N ARG A 74 -2.76 32.33 -12.25
CA ARG A 74 -3.24 30.98 -12.51
C ARG A 74 -2.22 30.15 -13.29
N GLY A 75 -1.62 30.73 -14.33
CA GLY A 75 -0.62 30.06 -15.16
C GLY A 75 0.56 29.54 -14.35
N ASP A 76 1.09 30.38 -13.46
CA ASP A 76 2.20 30.02 -12.56
C ASP A 76 1.82 28.89 -11.61
N ALA A 77 0.63 28.96 -11.00
CA ALA A 77 0.15 27.91 -10.11
C ALA A 77 -0.01 26.56 -10.84
N VAL A 78 -0.45 26.56 -12.10
CA VAL A 78 -0.58 25.35 -12.93
C VAL A 78 0.78 24.81 -13.37
N ALA A 79 1.75 25.69 -13.65
CA ALA A 79 3.10 25.29 -14.05
C ALA A 79 3.82 24.47 -12.97
N MET A 80 3.42 24.60 -11.71
CA MET A 80 3.94 23.80 -10.59
C MET A 80 3.40 22.36 -10.54
N TYR A 81 2.36 22.02 -11.32
CA TYR A 81 1.88 20.64 -11.42
C TYR A 81 2.81 19.82 -12.33
N ALA A 82 3.20 18.63 -11.88
CA ALA A 82 3.94 17.69 -12.71
C ALA A 82 3.14 17.36 -13.97
N GLU A 83 3.82 17.14 -15.10
CA GLU A 83 3.20 17.08 -16.43
C GLU A 83 1.95 16.18 -16.54
N PRO A 84 1.94 14.91 -16.06
CA PRO A 84 0.73 14.09 -16.10
C PRO A 84 -0.42 14.67 -15.27
N SER A 85 -0.11 15.23 -14.10
CA SER A 85 -1.10 15.85 -13.21
C SER A 85 -1.64 17.16 -13.79
N ARG A 86 -0.80 17.93 -14.49
CA ARG A 86 -1.19 19.17 -15.17
C ARG A 86 -2.18 18.90 -16.30
N LEU A 87 -1.90 17.91 -17.14
CA LEU A 87 -2.80 17.52 -18.24
C LEU A 87 -4.16 17.07 -17.71
N MET A 88 -4.17 16.21 -16.68
CA MET A 88 -5.41 15.74 -16.06
C MET A 88 -6.21 16.88 -15.39
N LEU A 89 -5.52 17.82 -14.72
CA LEU A 89 -6.15 18.99 -14.12
C LEU A 89 -6.89 19.83 -15.17
N GLU A 90 -6.25 20.13 -16.31
CA GLU A 90 -6.86 20.96 -17.36
C GLU A 90 -8.05 20.26 -18.03
N GLN A 91 -7.95 18.94 -18.24
CA GLN A 91 -9.06 18.15 -18.76
C GLN A 91 -10.27 18.16 -17.82
N LEU A 92 -10.05 17.86 -16.53
CA LEU A 92 -11.11 17.84 -15.52
C LEU A 92 -11.71 19.24 -15.31
N ARG A 93 -10.88 20.28 -15.28
CA ARG A 93 -11.32 21.67 -15.20
C ARG A 93 -12.24 22.02 -16.38
N SER A 94 -11.81 21.74 -17.60
CA SER A 94 -12.56 22.06 -18.82
C SER A 94 -13.92 21.34 -18.83
N ALA A 95 -13.93 20.05 -18.48
CA ALA A 95 -15.16 19.27 -18.38
C ALA A 95 -16.10 19.81 -17.28
N ALA A 96 -15.57 20.17 -16.11
CA ALA A 96 -16.37 20.69 -15.00
C ALA A 96 -17.00 22.06 -15.32
N ILE A 97 -16.28 22.93 -16.03
CA ILE A 97 -16.82 24.23 -16.48
C ILE A 97 -17.93 24.03 -17.50
N ALA A 98 -17.71 23.18 -18.51
CA ALA A 98 -18.69 22.92 -19.57
C ALA A 98 -19.97 22.28 -19.02
N SER A 99 -19.81 21.26 -18.17
CA SER A 99 -20.91 20.48 -17.60
C SER A 99 -21.48 21.07 -16.31
N ARG A 100 -20.84 22.10 -15.74
CA ARG A 100 -21.21 22.77 -14.48
C ARG A 100 -21.22 21.80 -13.30
N THR A 101 -20.27 20.87 -13.30
CA THR A 101 -20.13 19.81 -12.29
C THR A 101 -18.92 20.07 -11.39
N SER A 102 -18.74 19.19 -10.40
CA SER A 102 -17.55 19.13 -9.56
C SER A 102 -16.54 18.11 -10.07
N PHE A 103 -15.28 18.23 -9.67
CA PHE A 103 -14.26 17.20 -9.89
C PHE A 103 -13.35 17.02 -8.68
N ALA A 104 -12.66 15.89 -8.64
CA ALA A 104 -11.61 15.61 -7.68
C ALA A 104 -10.37 15.08 -8.41
N LEU A 105 -9.19 15.36 -7.85
CA LEU A 105 -7.91 14.96 -8.42
C LEU A 105 -6.88 14.77 -7.31
N GLU A 106 -6.11 13.69 -7.37
CA GLU A 106 -4.83 13.61 -6.66
C GLU A 106 -3.71 13.92 -7.64
N ALA A 107 -2.90 14.92 -7.31
CA ALA A 107 -1.91 15.50 -8.21
C ALA A 107 -0.55 15.60 -7.53
N ARG A 108 0.51 15.44 -8.33
CA ARG A 108 1.86 15.76 -7.90
C ARG A 108 2.20 17.19 -8.31
N ILE A 109 2.70 17.96 -7.36
CA ILE A 109 3.27 19.29 -7.60
C ILE A 109 4.77 19.28 -7.29
N VAL A 110 5.50 20.16 -7.96
CA VAL A 110 6.92 20.45 -7.71
C VAL A 110 7.01 21.88 -7.19
N ARG A 111 7.48 22.03 -5.95
CA ARG A 111 7.67 23.33 -5.30
C ARG A 111 8.87 24.09 -5.90
N PRO A 112 9.01 25.41 -5.63
CA PRO A 112 10.14 26.18 -6.14
C PRO A 112 11.51 25.69 -5.65
N ASP A 113 11.55 25.07 -4.46
CA ASP A 113 12.74 24.42 -3.90
C ASP A 113 13.05 23.04 -4.52
N GLY A 114 12.25 22.59 -5.49
CA GLY A 114 12.36 21.29 -6.15
C GLY A 114 11.70 20.13 -5.41
N THR A 115 11.13 20.35 -4.22
CA THR A 115 10.48 19.28 -3.45
C THR A 115 9.18 18.83 -4.11
N ASN A 116 8.97 17.51 -4.17
CA ASN A 116 7.74 16.93 -4.67
C ASN A 116 6.70 16.84 -3.55
N ARG A 117 5.46 17.25 -3.83
CA ARG A 117 4.32 17.04 -2.95
C ARG A 117 3.18 16.36 -3.68
N TRP A 118 2.44 15.53 -2.96
CA TRP A 118 1.16 15.02 -3.39
C TRP A 118 0.04 15.83 -2.75
N ILE A 119 -0.90 16.26 -3.57
CA ILE A 119 -2.05 17.03 -3.12
C ILE A 119 -3.35 16.36 -3.54
N ARG A 120 -4.36 16.43 -2.68
CA ARG A 120 -5.75 16.09 -3.00
C ARG A 120 -6.50 17.39 -3.25
N LEU A 121 -7.10 17.51 -4.42
CA LEU A 121 -7.89 18.65 -4.88
C LEU A 121 -9.34 18.20 -5.01
N LYS A 122 -10.27 18.98 -4.46
CA LYS A 122 -11.69 18.92 -4.80
C LYS A 122 -12.15 20.29 -5.24
N ALA A 123 -12.93 20.33 -6.32
CA ALA A 123 -13.44 21.55 -6.92
C ALA A 123 -14.94 21.42 -7.18
N GLY A 124 -15.71 22.42 -6.76
CA GLY A 124 -17.08 22.67 -7.17
C GLY A 124 -17.15 23.84 -8.16
N THR A 125 -18.24 23.88 -8.92
CA THR A 125 -18.52 24.97 -9.87
C THR A 125 -19.70 25.79 -9.37
N LYS A 126 -19.48 27.07 -9.09
CA LYS A 126 -20.55 28.03 -8.84
C LYS A 126 -21.15 28.47 -10.17
N VAL A 127 -22.48 28.39 -10.27
CA VAL A 127 -23.24 28.76 -11.47
C VAL A 127 -24.13 29.96 -11.17
N GLU A 128 -24.08 30.96 -12.02
CA GLU A 128 -24.97 32.13 -11.98
C GLU A 128 -25.60 32.31 -13.37
N ASN A 129 -26.91 32.49 -13.43
CA ASN A 129 -27.67 32.63 -14.68
C ASN A 129 -27.36 31.52 -15.71
N GLY A 130 -27.20 30.28 -15.23
CA GLY A 130 -26.90 29.11 -16.06
C GLY A 130 -25.46 29.01 -16.57
N ARG A 131 -24.56 29.94 -16.19
CA ARG A 131 -23.14 29.94 -16.58
C ARG A 131 -22.23 29.67 -15.39
N ALA A 132 -21.18 28.88 -15.59
CA ALA A 132 -20.13 28.70 -14.60
C ALA A 132 -19.36 30.02 -14.42
N VAL A 133 -19.29 30.53 -13.18
CA VAL A 133 -18.64 31.82 -12.86
C VAL A 133 -17.44 31.70 -11.94
N THR A 134 -17.39 30.67 -11.09
CA THR A 134 -16.30 30.47 -10.13
C THR A 134 -16.07 28.99 -9.93
N LEU A 135 -14.80 28.57 -9.96
CA LEU A 135 -14.39 27.29 -9.38
C LEU A 135 -13.92 27.54 -7.96
N TYR A 136 -14.32 26.70 -7.03
CA TYR A 136 -13.90 26.81 -5.63
C TYR A 136 -13.72 25.43 -5.04
N GLY A 137 -13.00 25.33 -3.94
CA GLY A 137 -12.91 24.09 -3.18
C GLY A 137 -11.69 24.05 -2.29
N MET A 138 -11.12 22.86 -2.16
CA MET A 138 -10.04 22.60 -1.22
C MET A 138 -8.83 21.93 -1.85
N LYS A 139 -7.67 22.13 -1.23
CA LYS A 139 -6.43 21.42 -1.45
C LYS A 139 -5.93 20.91 -0.11
N GLN A 140 -5.44 19.67 -0.09
CA GLN A 140 -4.84 19.07 1.09
C GLN A 140 -3.49 18.48 0.70
N ASP A 141 -2.45 18.70 1.52
CA ASP A 141 -1.20 17.96 1.37
C ASP A 141 -1.40 16.53 1.88
N ILE A 142 -1.29 15.57 0.98
CA ILE A 142 -1.40 14.13 1.27
C ILE A 142 -0.04 13.43 1.12
N THR A 143 1.06 14.18 1.12
CA THR A 143 2.41 13.61 0.93
C THR A 143 2.75 12.63 2.04
N ALA A 144 2.51 13.00 3.31
CA ALA A 144 2.77 12.10 4.45
C ALA A 144 1.86 10.87 4.39
N GLU A 145 0.56 11.04 4.06
CA GLU A 145 -0.39 9.96 3.86
C GLU A 145 0.13 8.97 2.79
N ARG A 146 0.50 9.48 1.61
CA ARG A 146 1.05 8.68 0.51
C ARG A 146 2.36 7.98 0.88
N GLN A 147 3.27 8.65 1.56
CA GLN A 147 4.54 8.07 2.01
C GLN A 147 4.33 6.93 3.01
N HIS A 148 3.41 7.11 3.97
CA HIS A 148 3.03 6.05 4.90
C HIS A 148 2.40 4.87 4.17
N TRP A 149 1.50 5.11 3.22
CA TRP A 149 0.91 4.06 2.39
C TRP A 149 1.96 3.30 1.59
N GLU A 150 2.89 3.99 0.92
CA GLU A 150 3.98 3.35 0.17
C GLU A 150 4.91 2.56 1.09
N GLN A 151 5.16 3.04 2.30
CA GLN A 151 5.96 2.32 3.28
C GLN A 151 5.23 1.07 3.79
N LEU A 152 3.95 1.17 4.15
CA LEU A 152 3.12 0.03 4.53
C LEU A 152 3.04 -0.98 3.40
N ARG A 153 2.83 -0.52 2.17
CA ARG A 153 2.84 -1.37 0.98
C ARG A 153 4.18 -2.08 0.82
N ARG A 154 5.31 -1.36 0.92
CA ARG A 154 6.64 -1.98 0.86
C ARG A 154 6.84 -3.03 1.94
N LEU A 155 6.43 -2.77 3.18
CA LEU A 155 6.53 -3.74 4.27
C LEU A 155 5.61 -4.95 4.06
N ALA A 156 4.42 -4.74 3.48
CA ALA A 156 3.47 -5.80 3.20
C ALA A 156 3.86 -6.66 1.99
N GLU A 157 4.53 -6.07 0.99
CA GLU A 157 4.78 -6.69 -0.31
C GLU A 157 6.23 -7.10 -0.56
N HIS A 158 7.20 -6.56 0.18
CA HIS A 158 8.63 -6.78 -0.05
C HIS A 158 9.36 -7.37 1.16
N ASP A 159 10.44 -8.08 0.89
CA ASP A 159 11.39 -8.58 1.87
C ASP A 159 12.36 -7.46 2.27
N ALA A 160 12.39 -7.11 3.55
CA ALA A 160 13.15 -5.96 4.04
C ALA A 160 14.67 -6.08 3.81
N LEU A 161 15.20 -7.30 3.73
CA LEU A 161 16.64 -7.53 3.53
C LEU A 161 17.03 -7.40 2.06
N THR A 162 16.30 -8.07 1.17
CA THR A 162 16.68 -8.20 -0.25
C THR A 162 15.98 -7.21 -1.17
N GLY A 163 14.89 -6.58 -0.73
CA GLY A 163 14.05 -5.68 -1.53
C GLY A 163 13.18 -6.40 -2.57
N LEU A 164 13.32 -7.71 -2.74
CA LEU A 164 12.46 -8.54 -3.59
C LEU A 164 11.04 -8.60 -3.03
N ALA A 165 10.07 -9.07 -3.82
CA ALA A 165 8.75 -9.37 -3.28
C ALA A 165 8.86 -10.41 -2.16
N ASN A 166 8.02 -10.33 -1.13
CA ASN A 166 8.01 -11.32 -0.05
C ASN A 166 7.11 -12.52 -0.37
N ARG A 167 7.07 -13.49 0.54
CA ARG A 167 6.20 -14.68 0.42
C ARG A 167 4.72 -14.31 0.27
N THR A 168 4.24 -13.31 1.01
CA THR A 168 2.83 -12.89 0.96
C THR A 168 2.46 -12.34 -0.42
N HIS A 169 3.33 -11.53 -1.00
CA HIS A 169 3.14 -11.01 -2.36
C HIS A 169 3.28 -12.11 -3.42
N PHE A 170 4.16 -13.09 -3.21
CA PHE A 170 4.22 -14.27 -4.08
C PHE A 170 2.91 -15.07 -4.05
N GLN A 171 2.36 -15.32 -2.87
CA GLN A 171 1.05 -15.97 -2.72
C GLN A 171 -0.02 -15.20 -3.50
N ALA A 172 -0.18 -13.91 -3.23
CA ALA A 172 -1.20 -13.07 -3.85
C ALA A 172 -1.07 -12.97 -5.38
N ARG A 173 0.16 -12.94 -5.91
CA ARG A 173 0.40 -12.68 -7.34
C ARG A 173 0.49 -13.94 -8.19
N PHE A 174 0.96 -15.05 -7.63
CA PHE A 174 1.18 -16.29 -8.37
C PHE A 174 0.20 -17.39 -7.98
N LEU A 175 -0.02 -17.64 -6.69
CA LEU A 175 -0.82 -18.78 -6.21
C LEU A 175 -2.32 -18.45 -6.14
N ASP A 176 -2.67 -17.24 -5.69
CA ASP A 176 -4.05 -16.79 -5.55
C ASP A 176 -4.61 -16.21 -6.86
N ARG A 177 -3.97 -16.48 -8.00
CA ARG A 177 -4.48 -16.07 -9.31
C ARG A 177 -5.85 -16.71 -9.51
N SER A 178 -6.83 -15.90 -9.92
CA SER A 178 -8.18 -16.34 -10.22
C SER A 178 -8.53 -16.00 -11.66
N ASP A 179 -9.28 -16.89 -12.31
CA ASP A 179 -9.81 -16.70 -13.65
C ASP A 179 -10.51 -15.32 -13.74
N GLY A 180 -9.99 -14.42 -14.58
CA GLY A 180 -10.54 -13.09 -14.80
C GLY A 180 -9.81 -11.93 -14.11
N SER A 181 -8.68 -12.17 -13.43
CA SER A 181 -7.82 -11.05 -12.97
C SER A 181 -7.20 -10.31 -14.18
N GLU A 182 -7.30 -8.97 -14.22
CA GLU A 182 -6.79 -8.11 -15.30
C GLU A 182 -5.24 -8.10 -15.48
N MET A 183 -4.49 -9.08 -14.96
CA MET A 183 -3.03 -8.96 -14.84
C MET A 183 -2.18 -10.17 -15.33
N SER A 184 -1.32 -9.83 -16.30
CA SER A 184 -0.17 -10.56 -16.87
C SER A 184 -0.47 -11.83 -17.69
N ALA A 185 0.18 -11.89 -18.86
CA ALA A 185 0.31 -13.08 -19.68
C ALA A 185 0.71 -14.31 -18.84
N PRO A 186 0.27 -15.52 -19.24
CA PRO A 186 0.58 -16.74 -18.51
C PRO A 186 2.09 -16.92 -18.31
N PRO A 187 2.52 -17.50 -17.18
CA PRO A 187 3.94 -17.75 -16.93
C PRO A 187 4.50 -18.71 -17.98
N GLY A 188 5.72 -18.45 -18.48
CA GLY A 188 6.46 -19.38 -19.33
C GLY A 188 7.24 -20.41 -18.51
N ALA A 189 7.69 -20.03 -17.31
CA ALA A 189 8.28 -20.94 -16.35
C ALA A 189 8.17 -20.42 -14.91
N LEU A 190 8.06 -21.36 -13.96
CA LEU A 190 8.32 -21.12 -12.54
C LEU A 190 9.70 -21.70 -12.18
N VAL A 191 10.52 -20.90 -11.52
CA VAL A 191 11.82 -21.30 -10.99
C VAL A 191 11.83 -21.10 -9.48
N LEU A 192 12.02 -22.18 -8.73
CA LEU A 192 12.33 -22.12 -7.30
C LEU A 192 13.84 -22.31 -7.10
N LEU A 193 14.44 -21.43 -6.30
CA LEU A 193 15.86 -21.44 -6.01
C LEU A 193 16.10 -21.52 -4.51
N ASP A 194 17.19 -22.16 -4.12
CA ASP A 194 17.64 -22.22 -2.74
C ASP A 194 19.15 -21.97 -2.66
N LEU A 195 19.55 -20.99 -1.85
CA LEU A 195 20.94 -20.84 -1.42
C LEU A 195 21.26 -21.94 -0.42
N ASP A 196 22.01 -22.93 -0.90
CA ASP A 196 22.45 -24.06 -0.10
C ASP A 196 23.36 -23.60 1.03
N ASN A 197 23.35 -24.35 2.14
CA ASN A 197 24.28 -24.18 3.26
C ASN A 197 24.31 -22.77 3.89
N LEU A 198 23.25 -21.96 3.72
CA LEU A 198 23.15 -20.64 4.37
C LEU A 198 23.35 -20.74 5.89
N GLY A 199 22.86 -21.81 6.52
CA GLY A 199 23.09 -22.07 7.94
C GLY A 199 24.56 -22.29 8.30
N GLU A 200 25.34 -22.95 7.44
CA GLU A 200 26.79 -23.12 7.64
C GLU A 200 27.53 -21.80 7.41
N ILE A 201 27.12 -21.03 6.40
CA ILE A 201 27.66 -19.69 6.15
C ILE A 201 27.47 -18.82 7.41
N ASN A 202 26.26 -18.82 7.97
CA ASN A 202 25.95 -18.09 9.19
C ASN A 202 26.77 -18.56 10.41
N ARG A 203 27.00 -19.86 10.55
CA ARG A 203 27.82 -20.41 11.65
C ARG A 203 29.29 -20.03 11.50
N ARG A 204 29.82 -19.99 10.28
CA ARG A 204 31.25 -19.79 10.02
C ARG A 204 31.64 -18.31 9.92
N TRP A 205 30.81 -17.47 9.33
CA TRP A 205 31.10 -16.06 9.06
C TRP A 205 30.11 -15.07 9.71
N GLY A 206 29.12 -15.57 10.45
CA GLY A 206 28.13 -14.77 11.15
C GLY A 206 26.91 -14.43 10.30
N LEU A 207 25.84 -13.96 10.96
CA LEU A 207 24.56 -13.61 10.32
C LEU A 207 24.72 -12.52 9.26
N ALA A 208 25.57 -11.51 9.53
CA ALA A 208 25.81 -10.40 8.60
C ALA A 208 26.44 -10.89 7.27
N ALA A 209 27.27 -11.92 7.30
CA ALA A 209 27.82 -12.52 6.09
C ALA A 209 26.75 -13.25 5.29
N GLY A 210 25.86 -14.01 5.95
CA GLY A 210 24.71 -14.64 5.28
C GLY A 210 23.74 -13.62 4.69
N ASP A 211 23.50 -12.52 5.39
CA ASP A 211 22.70 -11.41 4.88
C ASP A 211 23.32 -10.77 3.63
N ALA A 212 24.64 -10.56 3.62
CA ALA A 212 25.36 -10.10 2.45
C ALA A 212 25.26 -11.09 1.27
N CYS A 213 25.33 -12.40 1.55
CA CYS A 213 25.11 -13.44 0.54
C CYS A 213 23.71 -13.40 -0.06
N LEU A 214 22.68 -13.23 0.77
CA LEU A 214 21.29 -13.10 0.34
C LEU A 214 21.06 -11.87 -0.53
N ILE A 215 21.60 -10.72 -0.12
CA ILE A 215 21.52 -9.46 -0.88
C ILE A 215 22.24 -9.61 -2.24
N ALA A 216 23.44 -10.17 -2.25
CA ALA A 216 24.21 -10.38 -3.48
C ALA A 216 23.47 -11.32 -4.44
N PHE A 217 22.92 -12.42 -3.95
CA PHE A 217 22.15 -13.36 -4.75
C PHE A 217 20.88 -12.72 -5.34
N ALA A 218 20.13 -11.97 -4.54
CA ALA A 218 18.96 -11.23 -4.99
C ALA A 218 19.29 -10.24 -6.12
N ARG A 219 20.40 -9.51 -6.00
CA ARG A 219 20.88 -8.60 -7.06
C ARG A 219 21.24 -9.35 -8.33
N ARG A 220 21.96 -10.47 -8.23
CA ARG A 220 22.32 -11.30 -9.39
C ARG A 220 21.10 -11.87 -10.11
N LEU A 221 20.04 -12.24 -9.38
CA LEU A 221 18.77 -12.65 -9.97
C LEU A 221 18.14 -11.55 -10.83
N LEU A 222 18.13 -10.31 -10.32
CA LEU A 222 17.57 -9.17 -11.03
C LEU A 222 18.40 -8.76 -12.27
N THR A 223 19.69 -9.06 -12.31
CA THR A 223 20.55 -8.73 -13.45
C THR A 223 20.61 -9.83 -14.52
N ALA A 224 20.49 -11.10 -14.13
CA ALA A 224 20.68 -12.24 -15.05
C ALA A 224 19.51 -12.48 -16.02
N TYR A 225 18.28 -12.10 -15.64
CA TYR A 225 17.05 -12.43 -16.38
C TYR A 225 16.22 -11.19 -16.70
N ALA A 226 16.42 -10.61 -17.88
CA ALA A 226 15.65 -9.44 -18.34
C ALA A 226 14.19 -9.79 -18.70
N ASP A 227 13.92 -11.05 -19.01
CA ASP A 227 12.61 -11.64 -19.35
C ASP A 227 11.80 -12.09 -18.12
N ARG A 228 12.33 -11.88 -16.91
CA ARG A 228 11.59 -12.11 -15.67
C ARG A 228 10.39 -11.17 -15.59
N THR A 229 9.25 -11.70 -15.19
CA THR A 229 8.05 -10.89 -14.92
C THR A 229 7.86 -10.66 -13.42
N PHE A 230 8.43 -11.52 -12.59
CA PHE A 230 8.32 -11.45 -11.14
C PHE A 230 9.45 -12.20 -10.42
N THR A 231 9.86 -11.71 -9.25
CA THR A 231 10.87 -12.36 -8.40
C THR A 231 10.57 -12.07 -6.93
N ALA A 232 10.63 -13.12 -6.10
CA ALA A 232 10.30 -13.05 -4.68
C ALA A 232 11.30 -13.84 -3.83
N ARG A 233 11.48 -13.43 -2.57
CA ARG A 233 12.12 -14.23 -1.53
C ARG A 233 11.04 -14.89 -0.68
N LEU A 234 11.06 -16.21 -0.62
CA LEU A 234 10.08 -17.00 0.14
C LEU A 234 10.48 -17.18 1.60
N GLY A 235 11.71 -16.85 1.97
CA GLY A 235 12.24 -16.91 3.35
C GLY A 235 13.47 -17.81 3.46
N GLY A 236 14.32 -17.55 4.46
CA GLY A 236 15.62 -18.21 4.57
C GLY A 236 16.46 -17.98 3.30
N GLY A 237 16.96 -19.07 2.71
CA GLY A 237 17.66 -19.09 1.42
C GLY A 237 16.76 -19.33 0.20
N LYS A 238 15.43 -19.43 0.36
CA LYS A 238 14.51 -19.75 -0.75
C LYS A 238 14.02 -18.52 -1.52
N PHE A 239 14.04 -18.63 -2.84
CA PHE A 239 13.57 -17.62 -3.79
C PHE A 239 12.67 -18.24 -4.84
N ALA A 240 11.80 -17.42 -5.44
CA ALA A 240 10.97 -17.78 -6.57
C ALA A 240 11.13 -16.74 -7.69
N MET A 241 11.17 -17.19 -8.93
CA MET A 241 11.22 -16.35 -10.12
C MET A 241 10.22 -16.85 -11.15
N VAL A 242 9.47 -15.93 -11.73
CA VAL A 242 8.53 -16.20 -12.82
C VAL A 242 9.11 -15.60 -14.09
N LEU A 243 9.26 -16.43 -15.12
CA LEU A 243 9.70 -16.01 -16.44
C LEU A 243 8.47 -15.84 -17.34
N GLY A 244 8.49 -14.80 -18.18
CA GLY A 244 7.44 -14.58 -19.18
C GLY A 244 7.43 -15.66 -20.26
N ASN A 245 6.32 -15.77 -21.00
CA ASN A 245 6.23 -16.64 -22.16
C ASN A 245 7.08 -16.08 -23.31
N GLY A 246 8.28 -16.65 -23.51
CA GLY A 246 9.14 -16.37 -24.66
C GLY A 246 9.08 -17.53 -25.64
N ALA A 247 8.84 -17.24 -26.93
CA ALA A 247 8.46 -18.19 -27.99
C ALA A 247 9.51 -19.28 -28.38
N ASN A 248 10.42 -19.72 -27.51
CA ASN A 248 11.38 -20.78 -27.84
C ASN A 248 11.86 -21.61 -26.63
N GLU A 249 11.22 -22.75 -26.43
CA GLU A 249 11.35 -23.67 -25.28
C GLU A 249 12.72 -24.39 -25.15
N PRO A 250 13.37 -24.89 -26.23
CA PRO A 250 14.64 -25.60 -26.11
C PRO A 250 15.82 -24.70 -25.73
N LEU A 251 15.75 -23.41 -26.09
CA LEU A 251 16.75 -22.42 -25.69
C LEU A 251 16.57 -21.97 -24.25
N LEU A 252 15.36 -22.07 -23.68
CA LEU A 252 15.08 -21.63 -22.31
C LEU A 252 15.81 -22.50 -21.28
N GLU A 253 15.86 -23.83 -21.45
CA GLU A 253 16.59 -24.70 -20.52
C GLU A 253 18.11 -24.50 -20.59
N VAL A 254 18.68 -24.39 -21.79
CA VAL A 254 20.11 -24.15 -21.98
C VAL A 254 20.49 -22.76 -21.47
N ARG A 255 19.72 -21.72 -21.80
CA ARG A 255 19.93 -20.35 -21.28
C ARG A 255 19.73 -20.27 -19.78
N ALA A 256 18.77 -21.01 -19.24
CA ALA A 256 18.55 -21.10 -17.81
C ALA A 256 19.83 -21.65 -17.15
N ARG A 257 20.29 -22.85 -17.52
CA ARG A 257 21.49 -23.46 -16.92
C ARG A 257 22.75 -22.61 -17.10
N ASP A 258 22.99 -22.08 -18.30
CA ASP A 258 24.18 -21.30 -18.62
C ASP A 258 24.24 -20.00 -17.81
N ARG A 259 23.14 -19.24 -17.73
CA ARG A 259 23.09 -18.00 -16.93
C ARG A 259 23.14 -18.25 -15.43
N PHE A 260 22.65 -19.39 -14.96
CA PHE A 260 22.68 -19.73 -13.54
C PHE A 260 24.08 -20.01 -12.99
N SER A 261 25.07 -20.26 -13.86
CA SER A 261 26.47 -20.44 -13.45
C SER A 261 27.01 -19.24 -12.64
N HIS A 262 26.63 -18.02 -13.01
CA HIS A 262 27.09 -16.77 -12.37
C HIS A 262 26.37 -16.48 -11.05
N LEU A 263 25.22 -17.11 -10.78
CA LEU A 263 24.54 -16.91 -9.51
C LEU A 263 25.35 -17.44 -8.31
N GLY A 264 26.11 -18.52 -8.53
CA GLY A 264 26.92 -19.19 -7.52
C GLY A 264 28.30 -18.58 -7.29
N GLU A 265 28.64 -17.44 -7.92
CA GLU A 265 29.93 -16.78 -7.69
C GLU A 265 30.16 -16.46 -6.20
N PRO A 266 31.39 -16.57 -5.68
CA PRO A 266 31.67 -16.21 -4.31
C PRO A 266 31.26 -14.78 -3.98
N VAL A 267 30.84 -14.55 -2.74
CA VAL A 267 30.58 -13.21 -2.20
C VAL A 267 31.75 -12.84 -1.31
N PHE A 268 32.40 -11.71 -1.59
CA PHE A 268 33.50 -11.24 -0.78
C PHE A 268 32.97 -10.59 0.51
N TRP A 269 33.31 -11.18 1.65
CA TRP A 269 32.98 -10.67 2.99
C TRP A 269 34.26 -10.41 3.76
N ASN A 270 34.54 -9.15 4.11
CA ASN A 270 35.79 -8.72 4.75
C ASN A 270 37.06 -9.23 4.03
N GLY A 271 37.06 -9.18 2.69
CA GLY A 271 38.17 -9.64 1.86
C GLY A 271 38.27 -11.17 1.69
N VAL A 272 37.41 -11.95 2.35
CA VAL A 272 37.38 -13.41 2.23
C VAL A 272 36.27 -13.83 1.26
N PRO A 273 36.56 -14.68 0.25
CA PRO A 273 35.54 -15.21 -0.64
C PRO A 273 34.67 -16.25 0.09
N VAL A 274 33.39 -15.96 0.25
CA VAL A 274 32.37 -16.89 0.77
C VAL A 274 31.74 -17.62 -0.42
N PRO A 275 31.98 -18.93 -0.59
CA PRO A 275 31.43 -19.68 -1.70
C PRO A 275 29.91 -19.80 -1.56
N LEU A 276 29.19 -19.59 -2.66
CA LEU A 276 27.76 -19.86 -2.72
C LEU A 276 27.52 -21.17 -3.46
N SER A 277 26.57 -21.97 -2.95
CA SER A 277 25.97 -23.04 -3.71
C SER A 277 24.48 -22.81 -3.84
N VAL A 278 23.94 -23.12 -5.01
CA VAL A 278 22.54 -22.89 -5.38
C VAL A 278 21.95 -24.17 -5.94
N SER A 279 20.74 -24.49 -5.50
CA SER A 279 19.90 -25.53 -6.10
C SER A 279 18.67 -24.91 -6.75
N LEU A 280 18.23 -25.46 -7.88
CA LEU A 280 17.12 -24.94 -8.68
C LEU A 280 16.15 -26.05 -9.10
N GLY A 281 14.86 -25.78 -8.91
CA GLY A 281 13.74 -26.52 -9.47
C GLY A 281 13.03 -25.67 -10.53
N ILE A 282 13.02 -26.14 -11.77
CA ILE A 282 12.44 -25.44 -12.93
C ILE A 282 11.23 -26.21 -13.44
N VAL A 283 10.13 -25.50 -13.64
CA VAL A 283 8.94 -26.01 -14.32
C VAL A 283 8.61 -25.10 -15.49
N PHE A 284 8.76 -25.61 -16.70
CA PHE A 284 8.29 -24.95 -17.93
C PHE A 284 6.79 -25.13 -18.07
N VAL A 285 6.07 -24.05 -18.36
CA VAL A 285 4.61 -24.04 -18.40
C VAL A 285 4.17 -23.83 -19.84
N ARG A 286 3.54 -24.86 -20.44
CA ARG A 286 3.04 -24.79 -21.83
C ARG A 286 1.59 -24.34 -21.93
N GLN A 287 0.78 -24.82 -21.00
CA GLN A 287 -0.61 -24.46 -20.80
C GLN A 287 -0.77 -24.09 -19.34
N PHE A 288 -1.45 -22.99 -19.08
CA PHE A 288 -1.64 -22.48 -17.74
C PHE A 288 -3.08 -22.03 -17.57
N GLN A 289 -3.77 -22.64 -16.61
CA GLN A 289 -5.01 -22.11 -16.05
C GLN A 289 -4.71 -21.62 -14.64
N ASP A 290 -5.33 -20.53 -14.19
CA ASP A 290 -4.93 -19.88 -12.94
C ASP A 290 -5.08 -20.84 -11.73
N HIS A 291 -6.06 -21.75 -11.77
CA HIS A 291 -6.24 -22.78 -10.73
C HIS A 291 -5.13 -23.86 -10.68
N GLU A 292 -4.23 -23.90 -11.66
CA GLU A 292 -3.11 -24.85 -11.72
C GLU A 292 -1.83 -24.29 -11.04
N ALA A 293 -1.86 -23.05 -10.54
CA ALA A 293 -0.69 -22.41 -9.92
C ALA A 293 -0.07 -23.23 -8.77
N GLU A 294 -0.91 -23.80 -7.90
CA GLU A 294 -0.48 -24.67 -6.79
C GLU A 294 0.19 -25.95 -7.29
N ALA A 295 -0.32 -26.53 -8.36
CA ALA A 295 0.26 -27.73 -8.97
C ALA A 295 1.64 -27.45 -9.59
N VAL A 296 1.77 -26.32 -10.29
CA VAL A 296 3.05 -25.85 -10.84
C VAL A 296 4.06 -25.60 -9.73
N TYR A 297 3.63 -24.96 -8.62
CA TYR A 297 4.49 -24.74 -7.45
C TYR A 297 4.93 -26.05 -6.80
N ALA A 298 4.01 -26.99 -6.57
CA ALA A 298 4.32 -28.29 -5.99
C ALA A 298 5.33 -29.08 -6.84
N GLN A 299 5.16 -29.07 -8.17
CA GLN A 299 6.10 -29.69 -9.08
C GLN A 299 7.48 -29.01 -9.06
N ALA A 300 7.52 -27.68 -8.95
CA ALA A 300 8.76 -26.93 -8.86
C ALA A 300 9.50 -27.19 -7.53
N ASP A 301 8.78 -27.31 -6.40
CA ASP A 301 9.41 -27.64 -5.11
C ASP A 301 9.95 -29.09 -5.14
N LEU A 302 9.21 -30.04 -5.72
CA LEU A 302 9.72 -31.41 -5.90
C LEU A 302 10.98 -31.45 -6.78
N ALA A 303 11.00 -30.68 -7.87
CA ALA A 303 12.19 -30.53 -8.71
C ALA A 303 13.37 -29.95 -7.90
N LEU A 304 13.13 -28.91 -7.10
CA LEU A 304 14.15 -28.30 -6.24
C LEU A 304 14.69 -29.29 -5.19
N GLN A 305 13.82 -30.06 -4.52
CA GLN A 305 14.26 -31.09 -3.57
C GLN A 305 15.09 -32.17 -4.25
N THR A 306 14.72 -32.55 -5.47
CA THR A 306 15.49 -33.53 -6.25
C THR A 306 16.85 -32.95 -6.67
N ALA A 307 16.91 -31.68 -7.05
CA ALA A 307 18.17 -30.99 -7.34
C ALA A 307 19.09 -30.95 -6.11
N LYS A 308 18.55 -30.70 -4.91
CA LYS A 308 19.32 -30.71 -3.65
C LYS A 308 19.92 -32.06 -3.28
N ARG A 309 19.31 -33.16 -3.72
CA ARG A 309 19.80 -34.54 -3.48
C ARG A 309 20.84 -35.00 -4.49
N LYS A 310 20.97 -34.31 -5.63
CA LYS A 310 22.02 -34.64 -6.61
C LYS A 310 23.39 -34.32 -6.03
N GLU A 311 24.30 -35.27 -6.20
CA GLU A 311 25.73 -35.04 -6.10
C GLU A 311 26.20 -34.28 -7.35
N GLY A 312 27.16 -33.37 -7.21
CA GLY A 312 27.72 -32.61 -8.32
C GLY A 312 28.02 -31.15 -8.00
N ARG A 313 28.59 -30.46 -8.97
CA ARG A 313 28.99 -29.05 -8.85
C ARG A 313 27.76 -28.13 -8.89
N SER A 314 27.80 -27.08 -8.08
CA SER A 314 26.83 -26.00 -8.14
C SER A 314 26.92 -25.20 -9.45
N PRO A 315 25.81 -24.71 -10.05
CA PRO A 315 24.43 -24.86 -9.60
C PRO A 315 23.85 -26.26 -9.86
N ARG A 316 23.10 -26.79 -8.89
CA ARG A 316 22.37 -28.06 -9.05
C ARG A 316 21.00 -27.78 -9.63
N VAL A 317 20.65 -28.44 -10.74
CA VAL A 317 19.42 -28.14 -11.49
C VAL A 317 18.59 -29.40 -11.71
N MET A 318 17.28 -29.26 -11.52
CA MET A 318 16.26 -30.16 -12.03
C MET A 318 15.22 -29.36 -12.79
N ALA A 319 14.91 -29.78 -14.01
CA ALA A 319 13.90 -29.15 -14.85
C ALA A 319 12.84 -30.18 -15.26
N SER A 320 11.61 -29.72 -15.40
CA SER A 320 10.48 -30.50 -15.89
C SER A 320 9.52 -29.59 -16.65
N THR A 321 8.58 -30.20 -17.37
CA THR A 321 7.53 -29.48 -18.11
C THR A 321 6.18 -29.78 -17.48
N PHE A 322 5.34 -28.75 -17.34
CA PHE A 322 3.95 -28.84 -16.94
C PHE A 322 3.07 -28.77 -18.19
N ASN A 323 2.39 -29.88 -18.48
CA ASN A 323 1.39 -30.00 -19.52
C ASN A 323 0.03 -30.06 -18.81
N GLY A 324 -0.76 -28.98 -18.88
CA GLY A 324 -2.06 -28.89 -18.22
C GLY A 324 -2.98 -30.09 -18.53
N GLY A 325 -3.88 -30.41 -17.60
CA GLY A 325 -4.81 -31.53 -17.72
C GLY A 325 -4.23 -32.92 -17.42
N LYS A 326 -4.75 -33.53 -16.33
CA LYS A 326 -4.43 -34.87 -15.77
C LYS A 326 -3.13 -34.96 -14.96
N HIS A 327 -3.23 -34.70 -13.66
CA HIS A 327 -2.30 -35.32 -12.71
C HIS A 327 -2.60 -36.83 -12.62
N PRO A 328 -1.63 -37.72 -12.86
CA PRO A 328 -1.67 -39.03 -12.20
C PRO A 328 -1.62 -38.76 -10.70
N ALA A 329 -2.48 -39.43 -9.93
CA ALA A 329 -2.48 -39.34 -8.47
C ALA A 329 -1.11 -39.80 -7.95
N ILE A 330 -0.20 -38.85 -7.70
CA ILE A 330 1.02 -39.13 -6.96
C ILE A 330 0.56 -39.30 -5.51
N GLY A 331 0.50 -40.55 -5.07
CA GLY A 331 0.31 -40.92 -3.68
C GLY A 331 1.47 -40.38 -2.85
N LEU A 332 1.32 -39.15 -2.37
CA LEU A 332 2.17 -38.56 -1.35
C LEU A 332 1.40 -38.67 -0.04
N GLU A 333 1.79 -39.63 0.80
CA GLU A 333 1.67 -39.46 2.25
C GLU A 333 2.54 -38.26 2.61
N SER A 334 1.91 -37.09 2.65
CA SER A 334 2.47 -35.85 3.15
C SER A 334 2.47 -35.92 4.68
N PRO A 335 3.55 -35.54 5.39
CA PRO A 335 3.42 -35.26 6.82
C PRO A 335 2.43 -34.11 6.97
N ALA A 336 1.30 -34.42 7.60
CA ALA A 336 0.13 -33.56 7.68
C ALA A 336 0.47 -32.16 8.21
N TYR A 337 0.36 -31.17 7.34
CA TYR A 337 -0.03 -29.82 7.76
C TYR A 337 -1.54 -29.71 7.52
N PRO A 338 -2.34 -29.35 8.54
CA PRO A 338 -3.79 -29.33 8.40
C PRO A 338 -4.20 -28.23 7.42
N VAL A 339 -4.81 -28.65 6.32
CA VAL A 339 -5.51 -27.77 5.36
C VAL A 339 -6.94 -27.62 5.86
N PRO A 340 -7.41 -26.41 6.23
CA PRO A 340 -8.83 -26.17 6.44
C PRO A 340 -9.56 -26.28 5.09
N GLY A 341 -10.67 -27.00 5.11
CA GLY A 341 -11.53 -27.42 3.99
C GLY A 341 -11.63 -26.50 2.77
N ARG A 342 -11.57 -27.14 1.60
CA ARG A 342 -12.03 -26.61 0.31
C ARG A 342 -13.49 -26.15 0.40
N THR A 343 -13.77 -24.92 0.01
CA THR A 343 -15.07 -24.49 -0.52
C THR A 343 -14.86 -23.70 -1.82
N LYS A 344 -15.70 -24.00 -2.83
CA LYS A 344 -15.75 -23.40 -4.18
C LYS A 344 -16.14 -21.90 -4.16
N PRO A 345 -15.97 -21.17 -5.28
CA PRO A 345 -15.66 -19.74 -5.28
C PRO A 345 -16.88 -18.84 -5.07
N GLY A 346 -16.62 -17.75 -4.36
CA GLY A 346 -17.58 -16.81 -3.80
C GLY A 346 -17.01 -16.39 -2.46
N MET A 347 -16.72 -15.09 -2.31
CA MET A 347 -16.22 -14.40 -1.12
C MET A 347 -16.18 -15.28 0.13
N LEU A 348 -14.97 -15.64 0.60
CA LEU A 348 -14.80 -16.44 1.83
C LEU A 348 -15.71 -15.88 2.93
N PRO A 349 -16.72 -16.62 3.41
CA PRO A 349 -17.64 -16.07 4.39
C PRO A 349 -16.84 -15.65 5.62
N LEU A 350 -17.20 -14.49 6.16
CA LEU A 350 -16.68 -14.07 7.45
C LEU A 350 -17.12 -15.12 8.48
N SER A 351 -16.19 -15.58 9.31
CA SER A 351 -16.53 -16.40 10.46
C SER A 351 -17.47 -15.62 11.40
N PRO A 352 -18.22 -16.28 12.30
CA PRO A 352 -19.08 -15.58 13.25
C PRO A 352 -18.33 -14.50 14.05
N ARG A 353 -17.09 -14.79 14.45
CA ARG A 353 -16.21 -13.84 15.17
C ARG A 353 -15.72 -12.70 14.27
N GLU A 354 -15.43 -12.94 13.00
CA GLU A 354 -15.07 -11.88 12.05
C GLU A 354 -16.28 -10.99 11.70
N THR A 355 -17.48 -11.57 11.62
CA THR A 355 -18.74 -10.86 11.38
C THR A 355 -19.11 -9.98 12.57
N GLU A 356 -18.92 -10.49 13.78
CA GLU A 356 -19.09 -9.76 15.02
C GLU A 356 -18.10 -8.59 15.12
N ALA A 357 -16.81 -8.85 14.88
CA ALA A 357 -15.79 -7.79 14.83
C ALA A 357 -16.14 -6.72 13.78
N LEU A 358 -16.58 -7.10 12.58
CA LEU A 358 -17.02 -6.16 11.54
C LEU A 358 -18.25 -5.35 11.97
N ARG A 359 -19.17 -5.94 12.73
CA ARG A 359 -20.37 -5.25 13.26
C ARG A 359 -20.00 -4.19 14.32
N HIS A 360 -19.01 -4.46 15.15
CA HIS A 360 -18.50 -3.46 16.10
C HIS A 360 -17.70 -2.38 15.38
N MET A 361 -16.92 -2.75 14.36
CA MET A 361 -16.21 -1.78 13.52
C MET A 361 -17.15 -0.83 12.77
N SER A 362 -18.26 -1.34 12.23
CA SER A 362 -19.23 -0.50 11.51
C SER A 362 -20.00 0.45 12.42
N ARG A 363 -19.97 0.22 13.74
CA ARG A 363 -20.50 1.11 14.79
C ARG A 363 -19.46 2.10 15.33
N GLY A 364 -18.22 2.01 14.86
CA GLY A 364 -17.13 2.89 15.24
C GLY A 364 -16.41 2.53 16.54
N CYS A 365 -16.56 1.29 17.04
CA CYS A 365 -15.85 0.83 18.24
C CYS A 365 -14.34 0.68 17.97
N THR A 366 -13.52 1.14 18.91
CA THR A 366 -12.05 1.01 18.91
C THR A 366 -11.60 -0.44 19.13
N VAL A 367 -10.34 -0.76 18.83
CA VAL A 367 -9.78 -2.12 19.05
C VAL A 367 -9.88 -2.57 20.51
N ASP A 368 -9.78 -1.63 21.45
CA ASP A 368 -9.84 -1.91 22.89
C ASP A 368 -11.28 -2.19 23.35
N GLU A 369 -12.26 -1.46 22.81
CA GLU A 369 -13.69 -1.70 23.04
C GLU A 369 -14.13 -3.03 22.43
N ILE A 370 -13.71 -3.34 21.21
CA ILE A 370 -14.00 -4.63 20.56
C ILE A 370 -13.37 -5.79 21.34
N ALA A 371 -12.14 -5.61 21.84
CA ALA A 371 -11.46 -6.62 22.66
C ALA A 371 -12.21 -6.89 23.97
N HIS A 372 -12.76 -5.84 24.58
CA HIS A 372 -13.58 -5.93 25.79
C HIS A 372 -14.93 -6.60 25.51
N GLU A 373 -15.67 -6.17 24.49
CA GLU A 373 -17.00 -6.68 24.15
C GLU A 373 -16.97 -8.13 23.64
N MET A 374 -15.91 -8.53 22.94
CA MET A 374 -15.77 -9.89 22.42
C MET A 374 -15.02 -10.85 23.37
N GLU A 375 -14.57 -10.37 24.54
CA GLU A 375 -13.75 -11.09 25.52
C GLU A 375 -12.50 -11.76 24.91
N VAL A 376 -11.78 -11.03 24.06
CA VAL A 376 -10.57 -11.54 23.38
C VAL A 376 -9.42 -10.53 23.44
N SER A 377 -8.19 -11.00 23.21
CA SER A 377 -7.02 -10.11 23.22
C SER A 377 -7.06 -9.09 22.07
N ARG A 378 -6.44 -7.92 22.27
CA ARG A 378 -6.22 -6.91 21.21
C ARG A 378 -5.52 -7.47 19.98
N HIS A 379 -4.61 -8.43 20.17
CA HIS A 379 -3.94 -9.13 19.08
C HIS A 379 -4.92 -9.98 18.27
N THR A 380 -5.88 -10.63 18.93
CA THR A 380 -6.93 -11.42 18.30
C THR A 380 -7.88 -10.54 17.49
N VAL A 381 -8.28 -9.38 18.03
CA VAL A 381 -9.09 -8.39 17.31
C VAL A 381 -8.39 -7.91 16.04
N ARG A 382 -7.11 -7.50 16.13
CA ARG A 382 -6.31 -7.09 14.96
C ARG A 382 -6.22 -8.20 13.91
N ASN A 383 -6.14 -9.46 14.34
CA ASN A 383 -6.14 -10.61 13.43
C ASN A 383 -7.51 -10.82 12.75
N PHE A 384 -8.63 -10.59 13.45
CA PHE A 384 -9.96 -10.60 12.82
C PHE A 384 -10.10 -9.47 11.81
N ILE A 385 -9.72 -8.25 12.17
CA ILE A 385 -9.72 -7.08 11.30
C ILE A 385 -8.90 -7.35 10.03
N ARG A 386 -7.66 -7.86 10.18
CA ARG A 386 -6.80 -8.22 9.04
C ARG A 386 -7.46 -9.24 8.11
N ARG A 387 -8.10 -10.27 8.65
CA ARG A 387 -8.78 -11.31 7.87
C ARG A 387 -10.05 -10.79 7.19
N VAL A 388 -10.81 -9.91 7.84
CA VAL A 388 -11.95 -9.21 7.23
C VAL A 388 -11.48 -8.40 6.02
N TYR A 389 -10.43 -7.59 6.17
CA TYR A 389 -9.85 -6.83 5.05
C TYR A 389 -9.34 -7.73 3.92
N GLN A 390 -8.71 -8.86 4.24
CA GLN A 390 -8.25 -9.83 3.24
C GLN A 390 -9.39 -10.50 2.46
N LYS A 391 -10.61 -10.51 3.01
CA LYS A 391 -11.80 -11.13 2.41
C LYS A 391 -12.71 -10.15 1.66
N LEU A 392 -12.55 -8.83 1.87
CA LEU A 392 -13.28 -7.79 1.14
C LEU A 392 -12.69 -7.59 -0.28
N GLU A 393 -13.52 -7.18 -1.25
CA GLU A 393 -13.07 -6.74 -2.57
C GLU A 393 -12.25 -5.43 -2.48
N VAL A 394 -11.40 -5.16 -3.48
CA VAL A 394 -10.45 -4.02 -3.45
C VAL A 394 -11.16 -2.69 -3.23
N ASP A 395 -12.29 -2.46 -3.88
CA ASP A 395 -13.06 -1.22 -3.73
C ASP A 395 -13.73 -1.13 -2.35
N THR A 396 -14.25 -2.26 -1.84
CA THR A 396 -14.84 -2.34 -0.50
C THR A 396 -13.78 -2.22 0.61
N ARG A 397 -12.52 -2.61 0.37
CA ARG A 397 -11.40 -2.38 1.30
C ARG A 397 -11.12 -0.89 1.47
N VAL A 398 -11.14 -0.13 0.37
CA VAL A 398 -10.92 1.31 0.41
C VAL A 398 -12.01 2.00 1.23
N GLU A 399 -13.27 1.63 1.03
CA GLU A 399 -14.39 2.15 1.81
C GLU A 399 -14.34 1.72 3.30
N ALA A 400 -14.00 0.45 3.58
CA ALA A 400 -13.90 -0.07 4.94
C ALA A 400 -12.73 0.57 5.72
N VAL A 401 -11.58 0.82 5.07
CA VAL A 401 -10.44 1.53 5.68
C VAL A 401 -10.81 2.99 5.95
N GLN A 402 -11.49 3.66 5.01
CA GLN A 402 -11.96 5.04 5.22
C GLN A 402 -13.00 5.13 6.35
N LEU A 403 -13.80 4.09 6.56
CA LEU A 403 -14.74 3.99 7.67
C LEU A 403 -14.00 3.73 9.00
N ALA A 404 -12.99 2.85 9.00
CA ALA A 404 -12.18 2.55 10.19
C ALA A 404 -11.33 3.75 10.65
N TYR A 405 -10.78 4.53 9.72
CA TYR A 405 -10.02 5.75 10.03
C TYR A 405 -10.91 6.87 10.57
N ARG A 406 -12.13 7.04 10.01
CA ARG A 406 -13.12 8.01 10.51
C ARG A 406 -13.58 7.73 11.94
N ASN A 407 -13.50 6.48 12.38
CA ASN A 407 -13.94 6.04 13.70
C ASN A 407 -12.79 5.67 14.64
N GLY A 408 -11.52 6.02 14.32
CA GLY A 408 -10.38 5.81 15.23
C GLY A 408 -10.03 4.34 15.52
N ILE A 409 -10.37 3.42 14.60
CA ILE A 409 -10.14 1.97 14.74
C ILE A 409 -8.72 1.59 14.26
N LEU A 410 -8.17 2.35 13.31
CA LEU A 410 -6.84 2.16 12.72
C LEU A 410 -5.91 3.33 13.01
#